data_AF-A0AAU0KF78-F1
#
_entry.id   AF-A0AAU0KF78-F1
#
_cell.length_a   1.000
_cell.length_b   1.000
_cell.length_c   1.000
_cell.angle_alpha   90.00
_cell.angle_beta   90.00
_cell.angle_gamma   90.00
#
_symmetry.space_group_name_H-M   'P 1'
#
loop_
_entity.id
_entity.type
_entity.pdbx_description
1 polymer ?
#
loop_
_entity_poly.entity_id
_entity_poly.type
_entity_poly.pdbx_seq_one_letter_code
_entity_poly.pdbx_strand_id
1 'polypeptide(L)'
;MEDDSIFNQEHHSNEATAFLAKKHNSVNEQVKGMRNAFHDLHKEATGEPDWASMLANATSQQAKMQIRAARETYEEEAKYKAWEAVQKVQEGKISTILSKPITERNKAYYDNLQKTDPNSYWDTKVQAQRRRDIKTLGLAYYLKGVK
;
A
#
# COMPACT_ATOMS: atom_id res chain seq x y z
N MET A 1 -32.57 -47.21 -1.59
CA MET A 1 -33.04 -46.00 -0.89
C MET A 1 -31.77 -45.29 -0.48
N GLU A 2 -31.28 -44.44 -1.38
CA GLU A 2 -30.07 -43.66 -1.16
C GLU A 2 -30.51 -42.30 -0.63
N ASP A 3 -29.91 -41.90 0.48
CA ASP A 3 -30.20 -40.67 1.21
C ASP A 3 -29.85 -39.45 0.34
N ASP A 4 -30.88 -38.70 -0.06
CA ASP A 4 -30.76 -37.34 -0.60
C ASP A 4 -30.19 -36.41 0.49
N SER A 5 -28.87 -36.41 0.60
CA SER A 5 -28.12 -35.50 1.45
C SER A 5 -28.30 -34.07 0.97
N ILE A 6 -28.63 -33.17 1.91
CA ILE A 6 -28.74 -31.71 1.70
C ILE A 6 -27.45 -31.06 1.14
N PHE A 7 -26.34 -31.80 1.14
CA PHE A 7 -25.05 -31.37 0.60
C PHE A 7 -24.88 -31.64 -0.91
N ASN A 8 -25.81 -32.35 -1.56
CA ASN A 8 -25.81 -32.62 -3.00
C ASN A 8 -26.78 -31.71 -3.79
N GLN A 9 -26.76 -30.40 -3.50
CA GLN A 9 -27.37 -29.44 -4.43
C GLN A 9 -26.37 -29.09 -5.54
N GLU A 10 -26.35 -29.94 -6.57
CA GLU A 10 -25.75 -29.60 -7.85
C GLU A 10 -26.40 -28.33 -8.41
N HIS A 11 -25.55 -27.33 -8.66
CA HIS A 11 -25.73 -26.15 -9.51
C HIS A 11 -27.07 -25.98 -10.27
N HIS A 12 -28.13 -25.57 -9.59
CA HIS A 12 -29.25 -24.90 -10.23
C HIS A 12 -28.94 -23.40 -10.34
N SER A 13 -28.53 -22.97 -11.54
CA SER A 13 -28.42 -21.55 -11.87
C SER A 13 -29.83 -20.95 -11.93
N ASN A 14 -30.28 -20.42 -10.80
CA ASN A 14 -31.60 -19.79 -10.71
C ASN A 14 -31.57 -18.50 -11.55
N GLU A 15 -32.39 -18.38 -12.61
CA GLU A 15 -32.43 -17.20 -13.50
C GLU A 15 -32.62 -15.89 -12.72
N ALA A 16 -33.31 -15.94 -11.57
CA ALA A 16 -33.44 -14.81 -10.64
C ALA A 16 -32.09 -14.35 -10.05
N THR A 17 -31.17 -15.28 -9.78
CA THR A 17 -29.80 -14.94 -9.31
C THR A 17 -28.91 -14.41 -10.43
N ALA A 18 -29.11 -14.84 -11.67
CA ALA A 18 -28.41 -14.28 -12.84
C ALA A 18 -28.86 -12.83 -13.12
N PHE A 19 -30.15 -12.52 -12.93
CA PHE A 19 -30.67 -11.15 -13.03
C PHE A 19 -30.13 -10.25 -11.91
N LEU A 20 -30.09 -10.75 -10.67
CA LEU A 20 -29.49 -10.03 -9.54
C LEU A 20 -27.99 -9.80 -9.75
N ALA A 21 -27.24 -10.77 -10.27
CA ALA A 21 -25.83 -10.63 -10.61
C ALA A 21 -25.60 -9.59 -11.72
N LYS A 22 -26.46 -9.55 -12.76
CA LYS A 22 -26.41 -8.52 -13.80
C LYS A 22 -26.67 -7.12 -13.23
N LYS A 23 -27.67 -6.98 -12.34
CA LYS A 23 -27.97 -5.71 -11.67
C LYS A 23 -26.83 -5.26 -10.75
N HIS A 24 -26.22 -6.21 -10.01
CA HIS A 24 -25.08 -5.92 -9.14
C HIS A 24 -23.84 -5.50 -9.95
N ASN A 25 -23.59 -6.14 -11.10
CA ASN A 25 -22.52 -5.76 -12.01
C ASN A 25 -22.77 -4.39 -12.66
N SER A 26 -24.00 -4.07 -13.07
CA SER A 26 -24.30 -2.75 -13.65
C SER A 26 -24.14 -1.62 -12.62
N VAL A 27 -24.54 -1.86 -11.36
CA VAL A 27 -24.32 -0.92 -10.26
C VAL A 27 -22.82 -0.75 -9.98
N ASN A 28 -22.05 -1.84 -9.95
CA ASN A 28 -20.60 -1.77 -9.78
C ASN A 28 -19.91 -0.99 -10.91
N GLU A 29 -20.33 -1.17 -12.16
CA GLU A 29 -19.77 -0.40 -13.29
C GLU A 29 -20.18 1.08 -13.24
N GLN A 30 -21.40 1.41 -12.81
CA GLN A 30 -21.80 2.81 -12.57
C GLN A 30 -20.98 3.44 -11.44
N VAL A 31 -20.73 2.71 -10.35
CA VAL A 31 -19.89 3.17 -9.23
C VAL A 31 -18.42 3.35 -9.66
N LYS A 32 -17.89 2.45 -10.49
CA LYS A 32 -16.54 2.61 -11.08
C LYS A 32 -16.48 3.79 -12.05
N GLY A 33 -17.50 3.99 -12.88
CA GLY A 33 -17.61 5.13 -13.80
C GLY A 33 -17.65 6.46 -13.06
N MET A 34 -18.39 6.52 -11.95
CA MET A 34 -18.38 7.68 -11.04
C MET A 34 -17.00 7.86 -10.39
N ARG A 35 -16.38 6.79 -9.89
CA ARG A 35 -15.04 6.85 -9.28
C ARG A 35 -13.98 7.42 -10.24
N ASN A 36 -14.05 7.06 -11.52
CA ASN A 36 -13.14 7.58 -12.54
C ASN A 36 -13.43 9.05 -12.91
N ALA A 37 -14.70 9.43 -12.99
CA ALA A 37 -15.09 10.82 -13.23
C ALA A 37 -14.65 11.76 -12.08
N PHE A 38 -14.69 11.29 -10.83
CA PHE A 38 -14.11 12.02 -9.70
C PHE A 38 -12.58 12.06 -9.79
N HIS A 39 -11.92 10.96 -10.19
CA HIS A 39 -10.46 10.92 -10.32
C HIS A 39 -9.90 11.90 -11.36
N ASP A 40 -10.61 12.11 -12.48
CA ASP A 40 -10.18 13.04 -13.54
C ASP A 40 -10.45 14.51 -13.19
N LEU A 41 -11.50 14.82 -12.42
CA LEU A 41 -11.77 16.18 -11.93
C LEU A 41 -10.79 16.64 -10.83
N HIS A 42 -10.19 15.72 -10.09
CA HIS A 42 -9.30 16.04 -8.96
C HIS A 42 -7.82 16.20 -9.33
N LYS A 43 -7.42 15.97 -10.58
CA LYS A 43 -6.02 16.13 -11.01
C LYS A 43 -5.56 17.58 -11.21
N GLU A 44 -6.46 18.57 -11.21
CA GLU A 44 -6.13 19.98 -11.46
C GLU A 44 -6.27 20.91 -10.25
N ALA A 45 -6.86 20.47 -9.14
CA ALA A 45 -7.03 21.30 -7.95
C ALA A 45 -5.81 21.22 -7.03
N THR A 46 -5.02 22.29 -7.00
CA THR A 46 -3.81 22.45 -6.16
C THR A 46 -4.11 22.74 -4.68
N GLY A 47 -5.38 22.69 -4.25
CA GLY A 47 -5.81 22.93 -2.88
C GLY A 47 -6.85 21.93 -2.40
N GLU A 48 -6.92 21.72 -1.08
CA GLU A 48 -7.97 20.91 -0.44
C GLU A 48 -9.36 21.46 -0.83
N PRO A 49 -10.30 20.61 -1.27
CA PRO A 49 -11.65 21.06 -1.58
C PRO A 49 -12.32 21.71 -0.37
N ASP A 50 -13.10 22.79 -0.57
CA ASP A 50 -13.90 23.39 0.50
C ASP A 50 -15.12 22.52 0.84
N TRP A 51 -14.86 21.46 1.59
CA TRP A 51 -15.86 20.47 2.01
C TRP A 51 -17.01 21.10 2.81
N ALA A 52 -16.72 22.17 3.57
CA ALA A 52 -17.71 22.84 4.41
C ALA A 52 -18.74 23.58 3.55
N SER A 53 -18.28 24.36 2.55
CA SER A 53 -19.15 25.02 1.59
C SER A 53 -19.94 24.02 0.74
N MET A 54 -19.31 22.93 0.30
CA MET A 54 -20.00 21.87 -0.46
C MET A 54 -21.12 21.21 0.35
N LEU A 55 -20.89 20.91 1.64
CA LEU A 55 -21.92 20.34 2.52
C LEU A 55 -23.05 21.32 2.84
N ALA A 56 -22.74 22.61 2.96
CA ALA A 56 -23.73 23.66 3.20
C ALA A 56 -24.63 23.88 1.97
N ASN A 57 -24.05 23.83 0.77
CA ASN A 57 -24.75 24.05 -0.49
C ASN A 57 -25.47 22.79 -1.03
N ALA A 58 -25.21 21.62 -0.45
CA ALA A 58 -25.86 20.37 -0.85
C ALA A 58 -27.33 20.34 -0.43
N THR A 59 -28.22 20.29 -1.41
CA THR A 59 -29.68 20.36 -1.23
C THR A 59 -30.31 19.04 -0.81
N SER A 60 -29.66 17.89 -1.08
CA SER A 60 -30.19 16.57 -0.76
C SER A 60 -29.31 15.79 0.23
N GLN A 61 -29.94 14.93 1.03
CA GLN A 61 -29.24 14.05 1.98
C GLN A 61 -28.26 13.11 1.25
N GLN A 62 -28.64 12.65 0.05
CA GLN A 62 -27.80 11.81 -0.79
C GLN A 62 -26.55 12.57 -1.27
N ALA A 63 -26.69 13.84 -1.68
CA ALA A 63 -25.55 14.68 -2.06
C ALA A 63 -24.60 14.91 -0.86
N LYS A 64 -25.14 15.16 0.34
CA LYS A 64 -24.33 15.30 1.56
C LYS A 64 -23.54 14.03 1.87
N MET A 65 -24.14 12.86 1.68
CA MET A 65 -23.46 11.58 1.88
C MET A 65 -22.33 11.37 0.86
N GLN A 66 -22.56 11.71 -0.41
CA GLN A 66 -21.53 11.64 -1.45
C GLN A 66 -20.34 12.55 -1.16
N ILE A 67 -20.60 13.77 -0.66
CA ILE A 67 -19.53 14.71 -0.29
C ILE A 67 -18.72 14.18 0.90
N ARG A 68 -19.37 13.57 1.90
CA ARG A 68 -18.65 12.93 3.02
C ARG A 68 -17.79 11.77 2.56
N ALA A 69 -18.32 10.90 1.71
CA ALA A 69 -17.57 9.78 1.15
C ALA A 69 -16.37 10.27 0.32
N ALA A 70 -16.56 11.31 -0.51
CA ALA A 70 -15.47 11.91 -1.27
C ALA A 70 -14.38 12.51 -0.38
N ARG A 71 -14.77 13.16 0.72
CA ARG A 71 -13.84 13.68 1.73
C ARG A 71 -13.05 12.55 2.39
N GLU A 72 -13.71 11.47 2.82
CA GLU A 72 -13.03 10.32 3.42
C GLU A 72 -12.02 9.70 2.45
N THR A 73 -12.38 9.52 1.18
CA THR A 73 -11.45 9.02 0.16
C THR A 73 -10.27 9.96 -0.06
N TYR A 74 -10.49 11.27 -0.04
CA TYR A 74 -9.42 12.26 -0.17
C TYR A 74 -8.44 12.22 1.03
N GLU A 75 -8.97 12.12 2.25
CA GLU A 75 -8.16 12.01 3.46
C GLU A 75 -7.36 10.70 3.48
N GLU A 76 -7.95 9.59 3.02
CA GLU A 76 -7.26 8.30 2.86
C GLU A 76 -6.16 8.37 1.80
N GLU A 77 -6.42 8.96 0.64
CA GLU A 77 -5.41 9.16 -0.41
C GLU A 77 -4.25 10.05 0.07
N ALA A 78 -4.54 11.09 0.85
CA ALA A 78 -3.51 11.95 1.43
C ALA A 78 -2.62 11.17 2.42
N LYS A 79 -3.23 10.36 3.30
CA LYS A 79 -2.49 9.47 4.22
C LYS A 79 -1.65 8.45 3.45
N TYR A 80 -2.20 7.87 2.39
CA TYR A 80 -1.50 6.91 1.54
C TYR A 80 -0.29 7.55 0.85
N LYS A 81 -0.45 8.74 0.24
CA LYS A 81 0.65 9.49 -0.38
C LYS A 81 1.74 9.83 0.63
N ALA A 82 1.36 10.24 1.84
CA ALA A 82 2.32 10.51 2.92
C ALA A 82 3.09 9.24 3.33
N TRP A 83 2.40 8.11 3.47
CA TRP A 83 3.02 6.82 3.74
C TRP A 83 3.96 6.38 2.61
N GLU A 84 3.55 6.54 1.35
CA GLU A 84 4.37 6.21 0.19
C GLU A 84 5.65 7.07 0.14
N ALA A 85 5.55 8.36 0.47
CA ALA A 85 6.71 9.24 0.57
C ALA A 85 7.71 8.75 1.65
N VAL A 86 7.21 8.35 2.81
CA VAL A 86 8.03 7.77 3.88
C VAL A 86 8.70 6.47 3.43
N GLN A 87 7.96 5.59 2.73
CA GLN A 87 8.51 4.35 2.16
C GLN A 87 9.63 4.63 1.17
N LYS A 88 9.43 5.57 0.22
CA LYS A 88 10.46 5.95 -0.76
C LYS A 88 11.74 6.47 -0.10
N VAL A 89 11.62 7.27 0.95
CA VAL A 89 12.79 7.73 1.72
C VAL A 89 13.52 6.56 2.37
N GLN A 90 12.79 5.62 2.97
CA GLN A 90 13.38 4.44 3.60
C GLN A 90 14.05 3.52 2.57
N GLU A 91 13.43 3.30 1.41
CA GLU A 91 14.02 2.53 0.32
C GLU A 91 15.31 3.18 -0.23
N GLY A 92 15.33 4.51 -0.35
CA GLY A 92 16.53 5.25 -0.73
C GLY A 92 17.69 5.06 0.25
N LYS A 93 17.41 5.06 1.56
CA LYS A 93 18.41 4.76 2.60
C LYS A 93 18.94 3.33 2.48
N ILE A 94 18.05 2.36 2.31
CA ILE A 94 18.42 0.95 2.13
C ILE A 94 19.28 0.78 0.87
N SER A 95 18.89 1.39 -0.25
CA SER A 95 19.67 1.37 -1.49
C SER A 95 21.08 1.91 -1.30
N THR A 96 21.23 3.00 -0.53
CA THR A 96 22.53 3.60 -0.19
C THR A 96 23.39 2.67 0.68
N ILE A 97 22.77 1.95 1.62
CA ILE A 97 23.47 0.95 2.46
C ILE A 97 23.97 -0.22 1.59
N LEU A 98 23.15 -0.68 0.65
CA LEU A 98 23.45 -1.82 -0.22
C LEU A 98 24.40 -1.48 -1.36
N SER A 99 24.51 -0.22 -1.77
CA SER A 99 25.45 0.22 -2.80
C SER A 99 26.90 0.36 -2.32
N LYS A 100 27.13 0.42 -1.00
CA LYS A 100 28.49 0.49 -0.44
C LYS A 100 29.34 -0.70 -0.86
N PRO A 101 30.64 -0.55 -1.14
CA PRO A 101 31.51 -1.67 -1.46
C PRO A 101 31.53 -2.74 -0.36
N ILE A 102 31.70 -4.00 -0.75
CA ILE A 102 31.75 -5.13 0.20
C ILE A 102 32.87 -4.98 1.24
N THR A 103 34.00 -4.37 0.86
CA THR A 103 35.13 -4.09 1.74
C THR A 103 34.80 -3.12 2.88
N GLU A 104 33.79 -2.25 2.69
CA GLU A 104 33.33 -1.31 3.69
C GLU A 104 32.20 -1.87 4.56
N ARG A 105 31.44 -2.86 4.06
CA ARG A 105 30.32 -3.50 4.78
C ARG A 105 30.77 -4.63 5.70
N ASN A 106 31.72 -4.32 6.59
CA ASN A 106 32.23 -5.25 7.61
C ASN A 106 31.40 -5.20 8.90
N LYS A 107 31.79 -5.96 9.92
CA LYS A 107 31.11 -5.99 11.22
C LYS A 107 30.98 -4.61 11.84
N ALA A 108 32.03 -3.80 11.81
CA ALA A 108 32.02 -2.47 12.42
C ALA A 108 30.99 -1.54 11.75
N TYR A 109 30.83 -1.65 10.43
CA TYR A 109 29.79 -0.93 9.70
C TYR A 109 28.40 -1.32 10.17
N TYR A 110 28.08 -2.63 10.23
CA TYR A 110 26.77 -3.10 10.65
C TYR A 110 26.47 -2.82 12.12
N ASP A 111 27.46 -2.94 13.00
CA ASP A 111 27.32 -2.60 14.42
C ASP A 111 27.06 -1.10 14.60
N ASN A 112 27.70 -0.24 13.80
CA ASN A 112 27.43 1.19 13.80
C ASN A 112 26.04 1.49 13.25
N LEU A 113 25.66 0.87 12.14
CA LEU A 113 24.33 1.01 11.54
C LEU A 113 23.23 0.63 12.53
N GLN A 114 23.42 -0.45 13.31
CA GLN A 114 22.48 -0.85 14.37
C GLN A 114 22.29 0.23 15.43
N LYS A 115 23.32 1.01 15.75
CA LYS A 115 23.24 2.10 16.74
C LYS A 115 22.67 3.39 16.17
N THR A 116 23.06 3.75 14.94
CA THR A 116 22.72 5.04 14.34
C THR A 116 21.39 5.02 13.59
N ASP A 117 21.03 3.90 12.96
CA ASP A 117 19.77 3.72 12.24
C ASP A 117 19.23 2.29 12.40
N PRO A 118 18.60 1.97 13.54
CA PRO A 118 18.07 0.64 13.83
C PRO A 118 17.01 0.18 12.82
N ASN A 119 16.21 1.10 12.29
CA ASN A 119 15.14 0.78 11.34
C ASN A 119 15.70 0.24 10.03
N SER A 120 16.72 0.89 9.48
CA SER A 120 17.41 0.39 8.30
C SER A 120 18.24 -0.86 8.60
N TYR A 121 18.80 -0.99 9.80
CA TYR A 121 19.54 -2.19 10.20
C TYR A 121 18.66 -3.44 10.19
N TRP A 122 17.45 -3.37 10.77
CA TRP A 122 16.54 -4.51 10.86
C TRP A 122 15.74 -4.79 9.59
N ASP A 123 15.92 -3.97 8.55
CA ASP A 123 15.32 -4.24 7.25
C ASP A 123 15.74 -5.60 6.69
N THR A 124 14.78 -6.30 6.10
CA THR A 124 14.96 -7.67 5.61
C THR A 124 16.03 -7.76 4.51
N LYS A 125 16.11 -6.76 3.62
CA LYS A 125 17.10 -6.71 2.53
C LYS A 125 18.50 -6.49 3.11
N VAL A 126 18.63 -5.59 4.09
CA VAL A 126 19.90 -5.30 4.77
C VAL A 126 20.39 -6.53 5.55
N GLN A 127 19.52 -7.21 6.29
CA GLN A 127 19.87 -8.43 7.02
C GLN A 127 20.24 -9.59 6.07
N ALA A 128 19.55 -9.72 4.93
CA ALA A 128 19.92 -10.69 3.91
C ALA A 128 21.31 -10.41 3.33
N GLN A 129 21.62 -9.14 3.03
CA GLN A 129 22.94 -8.76 2.54
C GLN A 129 24.04 -8.98 3.58
N ARG A 130 23.79 -8.63 4.85
CA ARG A 130 24.72 -8.88 5.96
C ARG A 130 25.10 -10.36 6.07
N ARG A 131 24.13 -11.27 5.94
CA ARG A 131 24.40 -12.72 5.94
C ARG A 131 25.27 -13.15 4.75
N ARG A 132 25.10 -12.54 3.57
CA ARG A 132 25.96 -12.78 2.41
C ARG A 132 27.37 -12.24 2.65
N ASP A 133 27.49 -11.01 3.15
CA ASP A 133 28.77 -10.37 3.42
C ASP A 133 29.58 -11.16 4.47
N ILE A 134 28.93 -11.69 5.52
CA ILE A 134 29.57 -12.60 6.50
C ILE A 134 30.13 -13.85 5.80
N LYS A 135 29.36 -14.46 4.90
CA LYS A 135 29.79 -15.67 4.17
C LYS A 135 30.93 -15.38 3.19
N THR A 136 30.87 -14.25 2.50
CA THR A 136 31.85 -13.87 1.48
C THR A 136 33.17 -13.40 2.08
N LEU A 137 33.13 -12.59 3.14
CA LEU A 137 34.33 -12.06 3.79
C LEU A 137 34.92 -13.02 4.82
N GLY A 138 34.12 -13.93 5.39
CA GLY A 138 34.58 -14.89 6.39
C GLY A 138 35.24 -14.18 7.59
N LEU A 139 36.50 -14.54 7.89
CA LEU A 139 37.27 -13.89 8.96
C LEU A 139 37.49 -12.38 8.71
N ALA A 140 37.61 -11.96 7.44
CA ALA A 140 37.80 -10.55 7.10
C ALA A 140 36.59 -9.68 7.48
N TYR A 141 35.40 -10.27 7.68
CA TYR A 141 34.23 -9.54 8.17
C TYR A 141 34.45 -8.90 9.54
N TYR A 142 35.27 -9.53 10.39
CA TYR A 142 35.56 -9.07 11.74
C TYR A 142 36.73 -8.08 11.81
N LEU A 143 37.48 -7.94 10.71
CA LEU A 143 38.54 -6.96 10.63
C LEU A 143 37.94 -5.56 10.53
N LYS A 144 38.46 -4.65 11.35
CA LYS A 144 38.14 -3.23 11.22
C LYS A 144 38.66 -2.78 9.86
N GLY A 145 37.78 -2.27 9.00
CA GLY A 145 38.19 -1.71 7.72
C GLY A 145 39.34 -0.73 7.93
N VAL A 146 40.44 -0.97 7.25
CA VAL A 146 41.57 -0.02 7.20
C VAL A 146 41.04 1.19 6.43
N LYS A 147 41.01 2.35 7.08
CA LYS A 147 40.67 3.63 6.45
C LYS A 147 41.70 4.00 5.39
#